data_AF-A0A356B418-F1
#
_entry.id   AF-A0A356B418-F1
#
_cell.length_a   1.000
_cell.length_b   1.000
_cell.length_c   1.000
_cell.angle_alpha   90.00
_cell.angle_beta   90.00
_cell.angle_gamma   90.00
#
_symmetry.space_group_name_H-M   'P 1'
#
loop_
_entity.id
_entity.type
_entity.pdbx_description
1 polymer ?
#
loop_
_entity_poly.entity_id
_entity_poly.type
_entity_poly.pdbx_seq_one_letter_code
_entity_poly.pdbx_strand_id
1 'polypeptide(L)'
;FTPLPGSPAKISLSNALKPATLQFVYTNPKNPYTYIDCKYQNGKYMQTVYVYSDEVNTGFYMGQEMTYQVHLDDTDLKRYKLPAEKTITLTDQSQIETIVLEPFSMVTVTGKVTDTNISDRSIEAVQVQAVQTVTNHIEKFSHSVSAVTDAQGNYTLSLYADTQADISFYKAGYEVSNVKFTPALQNITLDTGLS
;
A
#
# COMPACT_ATOMS: atom_id res chain seq x y z
N PHE A 1 -9.78 50.95 -43.73
CA PHE A 1 -11.00 50.65 -42.96
C PHE A 1 -10.79 51.07 -41.53
N THR A 2 -11.39 52.18 -41.12
CA THR A 2 -11.40 52.66 -39.74
C THR A 2 -12.69 52.14 -39.08
N PRO A 3 -12.64 51.40 -37.96
CA PRO A 3 -13.86 50.90 -37.33
C PRO A 3 -14.61 52.03 -36.62
N LEU A 4 -15.94 52.02 -36.74
CA LEU A 4 -16.86 52.97 -36.09
C LEU A 4 -16.92 52.71 -34.56
N PRO A 5 -16.96 53.77 -33.72
CA PRO A 5 -17.11 53.64 -32.28
C PRO A 5 -18.56 53.32 -31.90
N GLY A 6 -18.79 52.27 -31.10
CA GLY A 6 -20.08 52.01 -30.45
C GLY A 6 -20.66 50.60 -30.58
N SER A 7 -20.05 49.69 -31.33
CA SER A 7 -20.48 48.28 -31.31
C SER A 7 -19.95 47.60 -30.04
N PRO A 8 -20.79 47.01 -29.17
CA PRO A 8 -20.29 46.24 -28.04
C PRO A 8 -19.40 45.11 -28.58
N ALA A 9 -18.15 45.08 -28.13
CA ALA A 9 -17.22 44.03 -28.48
C ALA A 9 -17.82 42.69 -28.01
N LYS A 10 -18.28 41.86 -28.94
CA LYS A 10 -18.64 40.47 -28.64
C LYS A 10 -17.34 39.69 -28.46
N ILE A 11 -16.91 39.51 -27.22
CA ILE A 11 -15.79 38.63 -26.90
C ILE A 11 -16.30 37.19 -27.02
N SER A 12 -15.78 36.43 -28.00
CA SER A 12 -16.06 34.99 -28.08
C SER A 12 -15.25 34.26 -27.02
N LEU A 13 -15.93 33.64 -26.06
CA LEU A 13 -15.33 32.76 -25.07
C LEU A 13 -15.25 31.30 -25.55
N SER A 14 -15.46 31.04 -26.85
CA SER A 14 -15.41 29.67 -27.42
C SER A 14 -14.09 28.97 -27.21
N ASN A 15 -13.00 29.74 -27.06
CA ASN A 15 -11.65 29.24 -26.82
C ASN A 15 -11.22 29.36 -25.34
N ALA A 16 -12.12 29.82 -24.45
CA ALA A 16 -11.83 29.89 -23.03
C ALA A 16 -11.84 28.49 -22.43
N LEU A 17 -10.80 28.18 -21.65
CA LEU A 17 -10.76 26.96 -20.86
C LEU A 17 -11.93 26.97 -19.88
N LYS A 18 -12.73 25.89 -19.89
CA LYS A 18 -13.86 25.74 -18.97
C LYS A 18 -13.32 25.32 -17.60
N PRO A 19 -13.54 26.09 -16.52
CA PRO A 19 -13.06 25.71 -15.19
C PRO A 19 -13.58 24.33 -14.78
N ALA A 20 -12.76 23.59 -14.04
CA ALA A 20 -13.09 22.30 -13.47
C ALA A 20 -12.54 22.19 -12.04
N THR A 21 -13.19 21.33 -11.24
CA THR A 21 -12.74 20.94 -9.92
C THR A 21 -12.48 19.43 -9.88
N LEU A 22 -11.56 19.02 -9.01
CA LEU A 22 -11.26 17.62 -8.76
C LEU A 22 -11.34 17.30 -7.28
N GLN A 23 -11.97 16.18 -6.95
CA GLN A 23 -11.99 15.62 -5.60
C GLN A 23 -11.54 14.17 -5.66
N PHE A 24 -10.67 13.76 -4.74
CA PHE A 24 -10.29 12.36 -4.57
C PHE A 24 -10.99 11.75 -3.36
N VAL A 25 -11.58 10.57 -3.52
CA VAL A 25 -12.31 9.88 -2.45
C VAL A 25 -11.75 8.48 -2.25
N TYR A 26 -11.23 8.19 -1.06
CA TYR A 26 -10.84 6.82 -0.68
C TYR A 26 -12.06 5.98 -0.28
N THR A 27 -12.07 4.71 -0.68
CA THR A 27 -13.11 3.74 -0.25
C THR A 27 -12.82 3.05 1.10
N ASN A 28 -11.60 3.22 1.63
CA ASN A 28 -11.06 2.52 2.79
C ASN A 28 -10.46 3.54 3.81
N PRO A 29 -10.18 3.16 5.08
CA PRO A 29 -10.05 4.09 6.20
C PRO A 29 -9.08 5.25 5.93
N LYS A 30 -9.52 6.42 6.38
CA LYS A 30 -8.90 7.72 6.11
C LYS A 30 -7.81 7.97 7.14
N ASN A 31 -6.57 7.65 6.83
CA ASN A 31 -5.47 8.25 7.57
C ASN A 31 -5.30 9.72 7.13
N PRO A 32 -5.32 10.69 8.06
CA PRO A 32 -5.16 12.11 7.73
C PRO A 32 -3.80 12.46 7.13
N TYR A 33 -2.81 11.57 7.22
CA TYR A 33 -1.48 11.75 6.66
C TYR A 33 -1.30 11.13 5.26
N THR A 34 -2.31 10.40 4.79
CA THR A 34 -2.34 9.90 3.40
C THR A 34 -2.67 11.07 2.47
N TYR A 35 -1.86 11.25 1.43
CA TYR A 35 -2.01 12.35 0.47
C TYR A 35 -1.79 11.88 -0.96
N ILE A 36 -2.10 12.76 -1.91
CA ILE A 36 -1.99 12.49 -3.35
C ILE A 36 -1.13 13.58 -3.96
N ASP A 37 -0.07 13.23 -4.66
CA ASP A 37 0.65 14.19 -5.51
C ASP A 37 0.03 14.17 -6.92
N CYS A 38 -0.47 15.32 -7.35
CA CYS A 38 -1.01 15.53 -8.68
C CYS A 38 -0.02 16.34 -9.51
N LYS A 39 0.40 15.81 -10.65
CA LYS A 39 1.31 16.42 -11.60
C LYS A 39 0.58 16.75 -12.89
N TYR A 40 0.70 17.98 -13.36
CA TYR A 40 0.08 18.42 -14.61
C TYR A 40 0.88 19.53 -15.29
N GLN A 41 0.75 19.60 -16.60
CA GLN A 41 1.38 20.65 -17.39
C GLN A 41 0.58 21.95 -17.28
N ASN A 42 1.24 23.03 -16.88
CA ASN A 42 0.70 24.39 -16.95
C ASN A 42 1.60 25.25 -17.85
N GLY A 43 1.21 25.39 -19.12
CA GLY A 43 2.03 26.03 -20.14
C GLY A 43 3.31 25.25 -20.40
N LYS A 44 4.47 25.83 -20.07
CA LYS A 44 5.79 25.18 -20.22
C LYS A 44 6.29 24.49 -18.95
N TYR A 45 5.60 24.65 -17.83
CA TYR A 45 6.05 24.16 -16.54
C TYR A 45 5.21 22.96 -16.09
N MET A 46 5.87 21.96 -15.52
CA MET A 46 5.21 20.90 -14.77
C MET A 46 4.88 21.46 -13.37
N GLN A 47 3.61 21.41 -12.99
CA GLN A 47 3.16 21.76 -11.65
C GLN A 47 2.95 20.49 -10.84
N THR A 48 3.23 20.56 -9.54
CA THR A 48 2.88 19.50 -8.57
C THR A 48 2.03 20.11 -7.47
N VAL A 49 0.90 19.49 -7.17
CA VAL A 49 -0.03 19.90 -6.11
C VAL A 49 -0.25 18.71 -5.19
N TYR A 50 -0.21 18.96 -3.89
CA TYR A 50 -0.54 17.97 -2.86
C TYR A 50 -2.00 18.10 -2.50
N VAL A 51 -2.72 17.00 -2.59
CA VAL A 51 -4.17 16.94 -2.40
C VAL A 51 -4.48 15.95 -1.29
N TYR A 52 -5.35 16.35 -0.37
CA TYR A 52 -5.92 15.45 0.63
C TYR A 52 -7.27 14.92 0.16
N SER A 53 -7.65 13.74 0.66
CA SER A 53 -8.94 13.16 0.29
C SER A 53 -10.11 14.00 0.79
N ASP A 54 -11.20 13.94 0.03
CA ASP A 54 -12.44 14.68 0.22
C ASP A 54 -12.32 16.20 0.05
N GLU A 55 -11.12 16.75 -0.16
CA GLU A 55 -10.95 18.16 -0.50
C GLU A 55 -11.33 18.41 -1.96
N VAL A 56 -12.13 19.46 -2.18
CA VAL A 56 -12.47 19.94 -3.52
C VAL A 56 -11.37 20.89 -3.98
N ASN A 57 -10.60 20.45 -4.96
CA ASN A 57 -9.48 21.20 -5.51
C ASN A 57 -9.93 21.99 -6.72
N THR A 58 -9.51 23.25 -6.78
CA THR A 58 -9.92 24.22 -7.80
C THR A 58 -8.71 24.70 -8.61
N GLY A 59 -8.94 25.48 -9.66
CA GLY A 59 -7.87 26.01 -10.52
C GLY A 59 -7.51 25.12 -11.71
N PHE A 60 -8.31 24.08 -11.95
CA PHE A 60 -8.19 23.20 -13.12
C PHE A 60 -9.18 23.59 -14.22
N TYR A 61 -9.09 22.91 -15.36
CA TYR A 61 -10.01 23.09 -16.48
C TYR A 61 -10.35 21.77 -17.19
N MET A 62 -11.53 21.73 -17.82
CA MET A 62 -11.96 20.58 -18.61
C MET A 62 -11.00 20.31 -19.77
N GLY A 63 -10.65 19.05 -19.99
CA GLY A 63 -9.65 18.59 -20.96
C GLY A 63 -8.22 18.59 -20.42
N GLN A 64 -8.00 19.03 -19.18
CA GLN A 64 -6.68 18.98 -18.56
C GLN A 64 -6.29 17.53 -18.23
N GLU A 65 -5.11 17.13 -18.70
CA GLU A 65 -4.51 15.86 -18.34
C GLU A 65 -3.66 16.02 -17.08
N MET A 66 -3.78 15.06 -16.17
CA MET A 66 -3.03 15.02 -14.93
C MET A 66 -2.63 13.59 -14.59
N THR A 67 -1.46 13.45 -14.00
CA THR A 67 -0.98 12.19 -13.44
C THR A 67 -0.99 12.31 -11.93
N TYR A 68 -1.47 11.30 -11.23
CA TYR A 68 -1.48 11.29 -9.77
C TYR A 68 -0.91 10.01 -9.19
N GLN A 69 -0.27 10.13 -8.03
CA GLN A 69 0.21 9.01 -7.22
C GLN A 69 -0.25 9.18 -5.77
N VAL A 70 -0.63 8.05 -5.18
CA VAL A 70 -1.09 7.98 -3.78
C VAL A 70 0.13 7.77 -2.91
N HIS A 71 0.17 8.43 -1.75
CA HIS A 71 1.16 8.26 -0.70
C HIS A 71 0.43 7.84 0.56
N LEU A 72 0.65 6.59 0.99
CA LEU A 72 0.07 6.05 2.21
C LEU A 72 1.01 6.32 3.38
N ASP A 73 0.44 6.60 4.56
CA ASP A 73 1.24 6.63 5.79
C ASP A 73 1.74 5.22 6.15
N ASP A 74 2.72 5.13 7.06
CA ASP A 74 3.30 3.85 7.50
C ASP A 74 2.29 2.81 7.99
N THR A 75 1.16 3.24 8.58
CA THR A 75 0.11 2.35 9.08
C THR A 75 -0.68 1.75 7.93
N ASP A 76 -1.14 2.59 7.00
CA ASP A 76 -1.92 2.15 5.84
C ASP A 76 -1.04 1.43 4.81
N LEU A 77 0.23 1.82 4.66
CA LEU A 77 1.20 1.18 3.77
C LEU A 77 1.42 -0.30 4.10
N LYS A 78 1.26 -0.68 5.38
CA LYS A 78 1.32 -2.08 5.84
C LYS A 78 0.00 -2.82 5.62
N ARG A 79 -1.12 -2.12 5.53
CA ARG A 79 -2.46 -2.73 5.41
C ARG A 79 -2.94 -2.84 3.97
N TYR A 80 -2.54 -1.90 3.14
CA TYR A 80 -3.03 -1.75 1.77
C TYR A 80 -1.87 -1.69 0.77
N LYS A 81 -2.12 -2.27 -0.39
CA LYS A 81 -1.25 -2.14 -1.56
C LYS A 81 -1.32 -0.71 -2.07
N LEU A 82 -0.15 -0.14 -2.33
CA LEU A 82 -0.01 1.17 -2.96
C LEU A 82 -0.49 1.07 -4.41
N PRO A 83 -1.50 1.87 -4.82
CA PRO A 83 -1.93 1.91 -6.21
C PRO A 83 -0.78 2.41 -7.11
N ALA A 84 -0.74 1.89 -8.33
CA ALA A 84 0.14 2.44 -9.36
C ALA A 84 -0.24 3.89 -9.68
N GLU A 85 0.73 4.65 -10.18
CA GLU A 85 0.50 5.98 -10.74
C GLU A 85 -0.56 5.91 -11.86
N LYS A 86 -1.48 6.86 -11.89
CA LYS A 86 -2.58 6.90 -12.86
C LYS A 86 -2.66 8.27 -13.53
N THR A 87 -2.92 8.26 -14.83
CA THR A 87 -3.25 9.46 -15.61
C THR A 87 -4.74 9.56 -15.83
N ILE A 88 -5.29 10.76 -15.63
CA ILE A 88 -6.69 11.11 -15.86
C ILE A 88 -6.79 12.36 -16.73
N THR A 89 -7.92 12.50 -17.41
CA THR A 89 -8.33 13.75 -18.07
C THR A 89 -9.58 14.27 -17.38
N LEU A 90 -9.63 15.57 -17.11
CA LEU A 90 -10.82 16.19 -16.52
C LEU A 90 -11.94 16.33 -17.55
N THR A 91 -12.95 15.48 -17.50
CA THR A 91 -14.06 15.47 -18.48
C THR A 91 -15.28 16.25 -18.03
N ASP A 92 -15.35 16.58 -16.74
CA ASP A 92 -16.48 17.22 -16.09
C ASP A 92 -16.07 18.49 -15.34
N GLN A 93 -17.03 19.41 -15.13
CA GLN A 93 -16.80 20.62 -14.33
C GLN A 93 -16.55 20.31 -12.84
N SER A 94 -17.06 19.18 -12.36
CA SER A 94 -16.83 18.67 -11.01
C SER A 94 -16.59 17.18 -11.09
N GLN A 95 -15.31 16.80 -11.18
CA GLN A 95 -14.90 15.41 -11.29
C GLN A 95 -14.58 14.82 -9.92
N ILE A 96 -15.03 13.59 -9.69
CA ILE A 96 -14.68 12.81 -8.51
C ILE A 96 -13.87 11.60 -8.98
N GLU A 97 -12.64 11.48 -8.48
CA GLU A 97 -11.80 10.31 -8.70
C GLU A 97 -11.85 9.42 -7.45
N THR A 98 -12.39 8.21 -7.61
CA THR A 98 -12.46 7.25 -6.50
C THR A 98 -11.20 6.39 -6.48
N ILE A 99 -10.52 6.37 -5.33
CA ILE A 99 -9.35 5.53 -5.11
C ILE A 99 -9.75 4.32 -4.27
N VAL A 100 -9.54 3.14 -4.85
CA VAL A 100 -9.76 1.87 -4.17
C VAL A 100 -8.41 1.33 -3.70
N LEU A 101 -8.26 1.17 -2.39
CA LEU A 101 -7.07 0.57 -1.78
C LEU A 101 -7.30 -0.93 -1.59
N GLU A 102 -6.51 -1.76 -2.27
CA GLU A 102 -6.56 -3.22 -2.08
C GLU A 102 -5.85 -3.61 -0.79
N PRO A 103 -6.45 -4.42 0.10
CA PRO A 103 -5.75 -4.90 1.29
C PRO A 103 -4.62 -5.88 0.92
N PHE A 104 -3.59 -5.92 1.76
CA PHE A 104 -2.65 -7.02 1.74
C PHE A 104 -3.30 -8.30 2.24
N SER A 105 -2.97 -9.42 1.59
CA SER A 105 -3.31 -10.75 2.08
C SER A 105 -2.27 -11.18 3.11
N MET A 106 -2.70 -11.40 4.35
CA MET A 106 -1.92 -12.11 5.35
C MET A 106 -2.42 -13.54 5.46
N VAL A 107 -1.49 -14.46 5.71
CA VAL A 107 -1.77 -15.89 5.88
C VAL A 107 -1.30 -16.35 7.25
N THR A 108 -2.03 -17.32 7.77
CA THR A 108 -1.70 -17.95 9.05
C THR A 108 -0.74 -19.10 8.79
N VAL A 109 0.43 -19.03 9.43
CA VAL A 109 1.43 -20.09 9.39
C VAL A 109 1.47 -20.75 10.75
N THR A 110 1.15 -22.03 10.78
CA THR A 110 1.20 -22.87 11.98
C THR A 110 2.33 -23.87 11.86
N GLY A 111 2.78 -24.43 12.97
CA GLY A 111 3.72 -25.53 12.92
C GLY A 111 4.02 -26.09 14.29
N LYS A 112 4.73 -27.21 14.32
CA LYS A 112 5.17 -27.87 15.53
C LYS A 112 6.68 -27.96 15.59
N VAL A 113 7.23 -27.69 16.77
CA VAL A 113 8.67 -27.84 17.04
C VAL A 113 8.93 -29.12 17.84
N THR A 114 9.81 -29.97 17.33
CA THR A 114 10.17 -31.25 17.95
C THR A 114 11.67 -31.38 18.20
N ASP A 115 12.03 -32.23 19.16
CA ASP A 115 13.41 -32.62 19.45
C ASP A 115 13.82 -33.73 18.48
N THR A 116 14.84 -33.48 17.68
CA THR A 116 15.32 -34.45 16.67
C THR A 116 16.08 -35.61 17.29
N ASN A 117 16.59 -35.46 18.52
CA ASN A 117 17.31 -36.50 19.24
C ASN A 117 16.37 -37.42 20.04
N ILE A 118 15.13 -37.01 20.28
CA ILE A 118 14.14 -37.75 21.06
C ILE A 118 12.83 -37.83 20.28
N SER A 119 12.54 -39.02 19.74
CA SER A 119 11.33 -39.26 18.95
C SER A 119 10.07 -38.72 19.64
N ASP A 120 9.28 -37.99 18.87
CA ASP A 120 7.97 -37.45 19.25
C ASP A 120 7.96 -36.46 20.42
N ARG A 121 9.13 -36.05 20.92
CA ARG A 121 9.21 -35.03 21.96
C ARG A 121 8.94 -33.66 21.35
N SER A 122 7.84 -33.05 21.78
CA SER A 122 7.51 -31.67 21.43
C SER A 122 8.29 -30.70 22.33
N ILE A 123 8.72 -29.57 21.79
CA ILE A 123 9.51 -28.59 22.52
C ILE A 123 8.65 -27.36 22.82
N GLU A 124 8.29 -27.22 24.09
CA GLU A 124 7.60 -26.02 24.60
C GLU A 124 8.52 -24.81 24.69
N ALA A 125 7.97 -23.61 24.76
CA ALA A 125 8.70 -22.37 25.03
C ALA A 125 9.89 -22.08 24.09
N VAL A 126 9.80 -22.51 22.83
CA VAL A 126 10.71 -22.11 21.75
C VAL A 126 10.29 -20.72 21.27
N GLN A 127 11.24 -19.79 21.22
CA GLN A 127 11.04 -18.49 20.61
C GLN A 127 11.08 -18.65 19.09
N VAL A 128 9.98 -18.34 18.41
CA VAL A 128 9.87 -18.36 16.95
C VAL A 128 9.76 -16.92 16.48
N GLN A 129 10.73 -16.46 15.70
CA GLN A 129 10.74 -15.10 15.14
C GLN A 129 10.74 -15.18 13.62
N ALA A 130 9.85 -14.42 12.98
CA ALA A 130 9.80 -14.29 11.54
C ALA A 130 10.01 -12.83 11.12
N VAL A 131 10.81 -12.64 10.08
CA VAL A 131 11.06 -11.33 9.47
C VAL A 131 10.76 -11.42 7.97
N GLN A 132 10.07 -10.40 7.44
CA GLN A 132 9.79 -10.23 6.02
C GLN A 132 10.17 -8.81 5.59
N THR A 133 10.74 -8.67 4.39
CA THR A 133 10.83 -7.37 3.71
C THR A 133 9.76 -7.33 2.63
N VAL A 134 8.66 -6.62 2.90
CA VAL A 134 7.53 -6.50 1.98
C VAL A 134 7.79 -5.36 1.01
N THR A 135 7.67 -5.64 -0.30
CA THR A 135 7.75 -4.61 -1.34
C THR A 135 6.33 -4.19 -1.73
N ASN A 136 6.03 -2.91 -1.57
CA ASN A 136 4.74 -2.31 -1.90
C ASN A 136 4.95 -1.23 -2.98
N HIS A 137 4.99 -1.66 -4.24
CA HIS A 137 5.38 -0.81 -5.38
C HIS A 137 6.78 -0.20 -5.19
N ILE A 138 6.87 1.13 -5.06
CA ILE A 138 8.14 1.85 -4.85
C ILE A 138 8.59 1.82 -3.39
N GLU A 139 7.70 1.48 -2.47
CA GLU A 139 7.95 1.46 -1.05
C GLU A 139 8.36 0.06 -0.57
N LYS A 140 9.11 0.02 0.53
CA LYS A 140 9.49 -1.22 1.21
C LYS A 140 9.37 -1.05 2.72
N PHE A 141 8.85 -2.06 3.39
CA PHE A 141 8.79 -2.07 4.84
C PHE A 141 9.19 -3.43 5.42
N SER A 142 9.71 -3.40 6.65
CA SER A 142 9.98 -4.61 7.43
C SER A 142 8.74 -5.00 8.22
N HIS A 143 8.39 -6.28 8.17
CA HIS A 143 7.42 -6.92 9.04
C HIS A 143 8.16 -7.90 9.95
N SER A 144 7.92 -7.82 11.25
CA SER A 144 8.51 -8.72 12.24
C SER A 144 7.42 -9.20 13.18
N VAL A 145 7.32 -10.51 13.33
CA VAL A 145 6.35 -11.16 14.21
C VAL A 145 7.04 -12.28 14.99
N SER A 146 6.58 -12.52 16.20
CA SER A 146 7.09 -13.60 17.03
C SER A 146 5.96 -14.40 17.67
N ALA A 147 6.28 -15.64 17.99
CA ALA A 147 5.45 -16.54 18.76
C ALA A 147 6.32 -17.34 19.74
N VAL A 148 5.68 -17.94 20.73
CA VAL A 148 6.31 -18.88 21.66
C VAL A 148 5.55 -20.18 21.58
N THR A 149 6.26 -21.31 21.44
CA THR A 149 5.57 -22.60 21.34
C THR A 149 4.85 -22.97 22.64
N ASP A 150 3.67 -23.55 22.50
CA ASP A 150 2.88 -24.09 23.63
C ASP A 150 3.47 -25.39 24.20
N ALA A 151 2.82 -25.99 25.19
CA ALA A 151 3.23 -27.26 25.81
C ALA A 151 3.26 -28.45 24.83
N GLN A 152 2.58 -28.34 23.68
CA GLN A 152 2.56 -29.33 22.60
C GLN A 152 3.53 -28.96 21.47
N GLY A 153 4.35 -27.91 21.66
CA GLY A 153 5.33 -27.45 20.69
C GLY A 153 4.73 -26.66 19.52
N ASN A 154 3.45 -26.30 19.56
CA ASN A 154 2.81 -25.61 18.44
C ASN A 154 3.05 -24.11 18.49
N TYR A 155 3.17 -23.50 17.31
CA TYR A 155 3.23 -22.04 17.15
C TYR A 155 2.27 -21.56 16.06
N THR A 156 1.98 -20.27 16.06
CA THR A 156 1.17 -19.62 15.03
C THR A 156 1.73 -18.23 14.73
N LEU A 157 1.90 -17.90 13.46
CA LEU A 157 2.39 -16.61 12.96
C LEU A 157 1.41 -16.07 11.91
N SER A 158 1.37 -14.74 11.77
CA SER A 158 0.66 -14.06 10.68
C SER A 158 1.67 -13.34 9.79
N LEU A 159 1.76 -13.79 8.54
CA LEU A 159 2.77 -13.35 7.57
C LEU A 159 2.11 -12.83 6.31
N TYR A 160 2.76 -11.90 5.60
CA TYR A 160 2.31 -11.47 4.28
C TYR A 160 2.49 -12.61 3.29
N ALA A 161 1.44 -12.89 2.51
CA ALA A 161 1.52 -13.83 1.41
C ALA A 161 2.53 -13.36 0.34
N ASP A 162 3.07 -14.31 -0.41
CA ASP A 162 3.95 -14.09 -1.57
C ASP A 162 5.23 -13.29 -1.27
N THR A 163 5.57 -13.13 0.02
CA THR A 163 6.78 -12.46 0.49
C THR A 163 7.65 -13.44 1.27
N GLN A 164 8.91 -13.63 0.86
CA GLN A 164 9.82 -14.51 1.58
C GLN A 164 9.92 -14.12 3.06
N ALA A 165 9.75 -15.11 3.94
CA ALA A 165 9.95 -15.01 5.37
C ALA A 165 11.24 -15.73 5.77
N ASP A 166 12.08 -15.06 6.54
CA ASP A 166 13.18 -15.66 7.28
C ASP A 166 12.70 -15.95 8.70
N ILE A 167 12.58 -17.22 9.08
CA ILE A 167 12.13 -17.67 10.40
C ILE A 167 13.30 -18.27 11.19
N SER A 168 13.46 -17.82 12.43
CA SER A 168 14.43 -18.35 13.39
C SER A 168 13.72 -19.02 14.58
N PHE A 169 14.23 -20.16 14.99
CA PHE A 169 13.75 -20.94 16.15
C PHE A 169 14.86 -20.98 17.19
N TYR A 170 14.59 -20.48 18.39
CA TYR A 170 15.58 -20.37 19.47
C TYR A 170 15.03 -20.92 20.78
N LYS A 171 15.83 -21.80 21.41
CA LYS A 171 15.63 -22.23 22.79
C LYS A 171 16.99 -22.51 23.42
N ALA A 172 17.19 -22.06 24.66
CA ALA A 172 18.41 -22.35 25.40
C ALA A 172 18.63 -23.88 25.53
N GLY A 173 19.85 -24.32 25.23
CA GLY A 173 20.22 -25.75 25.22
C GLY A 173 19.96 -26.48 23.89
N TYR A 174 19.46 -25.78 22.86
CA TYR A 174 19.30 -26.28 21.50
C TYR A 174 20.07 -25.42 20.50
N GLU A 175 20.45 -25.99 19.36
CA GLU A 175 20.97 -25.23 18.23
C GLU A 175 19.90 -24.33 17.61
N VAL A 176 20.30 -23.17 17.10
CA VAL A 176 19.39 -22.25 16.40
C VAL A 176 19.09 -22.80 15.01
N SER A 177 17.80 -23.02 14.73
CA SER A 177 17.35 -23.40 13.39
C SER A 177 16.82 -22.17 12.65
N ASN A 178 17.12 -22.09 11.35
CA ASN A 178 16.67 -21.02 10.47
C ASN A 178 16.03 -21.61 9.22
N VAL A 179 14.84 -21.13 8.88
CA VAL A 179 14.07 -21.59 7.72
C VAL A 179 13.71 -20.39 6.86
N LYS A 180 13.82 -20.56 5.54
CA LYS A 180 13.39 -19.56 4.55
C LYS A 180 12.31 -20.16 3.68
N PHE A 181 11.19 -19.48 3.56
CA PHE A 181 10.12 -19.89 2.64
C PHE A 181 9.23 -18.71 2.27
N THR A 182 8.50 -18.86 1.17
CA THR A 182 7.52 -17.87 0.72
C THR A 182 6.13 -18.44 0.93
N PRO A 183 5.31 -17.86 1.82
CA PRO A 183 3.99 -18.40 2.10
C PRO A 183 3.02 -18.05 0.95
N ALA A 184 2.40 -19.06 0.34
CA ALA A 184 1.34 -18.86 -0.65
C ALA A 184 0.03 -18.39 0.02
N LEU A 185 -0.98 -18.02 -0.79
CA LEU A 185 -2.34 -17.63 -0.36
C LEU A 185 -3.18 -18.79 0.21
N GLN A 186 -2.63 -19.55 1.15
CA GLN A 186 -3.28 -20.62 1.88
C GLN A 186 -2.61 -20.80 3.24
N ASN A 187 -3.30 -21.46 4.19
CA ASN A 187 -2.69 -21.81 5.47
C ASN A 187 -1.55 -22.81 5.25
N ILE A 188 -0.45 -22.61 5.96
CA ILE A 188 0.77 -23.42 5.83
C ILE A 188 1.10 -24.06 7.16
N THR A 189 1.41 -25.34 7.13
CA THR A 189 2.05 -26.06 8.23
C THR A 189 3.55 -26.14 7.98
N LEU A 190 4.35 -25.65 8.91
CA LEU A 190 5.81 -25.69 8.85
C LEU A 190 6.36 -26.30 10.15
N ASP A 191 6.55 -27.61 10.13
CA ASP A 191 7.18 -28.32 11.25
C ASP A 191 8.69 -28.13 11.22
N THR A 192 9.32 -28.09 12.39
CA THR A 192 10.77 -27.87 12.50
C THR A 192 11.34 -28.69 13.64
N GLY A 193 12.46 -29.36 13.38
CA GLY A 193 13.23 -30.06 14.39
C GLY A 193 14.35 -29.18 14.96
N LEU A 194 14.60 -29.27 16.26
CA LEU A 194 15.81 -28.74 16.90
C LEU A 194 16.68 -29.91 17.41
N SER A 195 18.00 -29.71 17.41
CA SER A 195 19.00 -30.64 17.95
C SER A 195 19.77 -30.04 19.11
#